data_AF-A0A7X2J1V1-F1
#
_entry.id   AF-A0A7X2J1V1-F1
#
_cell.length_a   1.000
_cell.length_b   1.000
_cell.length_c   1.000
_cell.angle_alpha   90.00
_cell.angle_beta   90.00
_cell.angle_gamma   90.00
#
_symmetry.space_group_name_H-M   'P 1'
#
loop_
_entity.id
_entity.type
_entity.pdbx_description
1 polymer ?
#
loop_
_entity_poly.entity_id
_entity_poly.type
_entity_poly.pdbx_seq_one_letter_code
_entity_poly.pdbx_strand_id
1 'polypeptide(L)'
;MEENEMYEQNTFRTNKSTVSHLTKAIREGIRQADEEGVSEKMVDDLQELLLTLQQADCQAFATDTCTLELPGNSIDQNPPILVSVQHDVFGLSCCIEPTLADAETPCGIIKNACSVNEIRATGYINYYFNFPLLTFFNSGEEDCGKKVPRIFSCSGSTCVNEIIGYQSLEDPDPCPDFCSDAVLSVAIRCAVYHASNSLAVTYIILHLLPSCTSK
;
A
#
# COMPACT_ATOMS: atom_id res chain seq x y z
N MET A 1 -11.16 -35.72 15.44
CA MET A 1 -11.22 -34.37 16.04
C MET A 1 -9.76 -33.99 16.28
N GLU A 2 -9.06 -33.68 15.20
CA GLU A 2 -7.63 -33.35 15.18
C GLU A 2 -7.46 -32.28 14.10
N GLU A 3 -7.84 -31.06 14.45
CA GLU A 3 -7.43 -29.83 13.78
C GLU A 3 -6.76 -29.01 14.88
N ASN A 4 -5.44 -28.82 14.79
CA ASN A 4 -4.69 -27.70 15.38
C ASN A 4 -3.18 -27.92 15.24
N GLU A 5 -2.65 -27.90 14.01
CA GLU A 5 -1.22 -27.67 13.77
C GLU A 5 -1.01 -26.85 12.48
N MET A 6 -1.71 -25.71 12.36
CA MET A 6 -1.52 -24.78 11.24
C MET A 6 -1.68 -23.31 11.65
N TYR A 7 -1.18 -22.95 12.83
CA TYR A 7 -1.09 -21.56 13.27
C TYR A 7 0.18 -21.44 14.11
N GLU A 8 1.28 -20.97 13.52
CA GLU A 8 2.41 -20.27 14.18
C GLU A 8 3.66 -20.20 13.25
N GLN A 9 3.55 -19.53 12.11
CA GLN A 9 4.72 -19.08 11.33
C GLN A 9 4.58 -17.64 10.78
N ASN A 10 3.62 -16.85 11.26
CA ASN A 10 3.08 -15.73 10.48
C ASN A 10 3.51 -14.30 10.88
N THR A 11 4.51 -14.09 11.73
CA THR A 11 4.66 -12.75 12.34
C THR A 11 6.05 -12.12 12.29
N PHE A 12 6.97 -12.60 11.47
CA PHE A 12 8.19 -11.84 11.13
C PHE A 12 8.60 -11.93 9.65
N ARG A 13 7.66 -12.32 8.79
CA ARG A 13 7.79 -12.15 7.35
C ARG A 13 6.87 -11.00 6.96
N THR A 14 7.37 -9.77 6.97
CA THR A 14 7.02 -8.87 5.86
C THR A 14 7.20 -9.71 4.61
N ASN A 15 6.08 -10.08 3.99
CA ASN A 15 6.05 -11.22 3.08
C ASN A 15 6.98 -10.88 1.91
N LYS A 16 8.19 -11.48 1.86
CA LYS A 16 9.24 -11.12 0.89
C LYS A 16 8.71 -11.14 -0.55
N SER A 17 7.70 -11.98 -0.81
CA SER A 17 6.96 -11.98 -2.07
C SER A 17 6.16 -10.70 -2.31
N THR A 18 5.46 -10.17 -1.30
CA THR A 18 4.71 -8.90 -1.39
C THR A 18 5.65 -7.73 -1.63
N VAL A 19 6.74 -7.60 -0.87
CA VAL A 19 7.76 -6.56 -1.13
C VAL A 19 8.34 -6.70 -2.53
N SER A 20 8.64 -7.92 -2.99
CA SER A 20 9.11 -8.16 -4.35
C SER A 20 8.08 -7.76 -5.41
N HIS A 21 6.80 -8.04 -5.19
CA HIS A 21 5.72 -7.65 -6.10
C HIS A 21 5.53 -6.14 -6.15
N LEU A 22 5.57 -5.45 -5.00
CA LEU A 22 5.51 -3.98 -4.92
C LEU A 22 6.70 -3.32 -5.61
N THR A 23 7.91 -3.82 -5.33
CA THR A 23 9.16 -3.37 -5.97
C THR A 23 9.06 -3.52 -7.49
N LYS A 24 8.49 -4.64 -7.97
CA LYS A 24 8.28 -4.87 -9.39
C LYS A 24 7.25 -3.90 -9.98
N ALA A 25 6.13 -3.67 -9.28
CA ALA A 25 5.10 -2.73 -9.73
C ALA A 25 5.62 -1.29 -9.82
N ILE A 26 6.42 -0.85 -8.85
CA ILE A 26 7.02 0.50 -8.85
C ILE A 26 8.06 0.64 -9.96
N ARG A 27 8.93 -0.35 -10.15
CA ARG A 27 9.89 -0.35 -11.27
C ARG A 27 9.21 -0.30 -12.62
N GLU A 28 8.11 -1.04 -12.77
CA GLU A 28 7.30 -0.98 -13.98
C GLU A 28 6.62 0.38 -14.14
N GLY A 29 6.15 0.99 -13.06
CA GLY A 29 5.65 2.37 -13.05
C GLY A 29 6.69 3.39 -13.50
N ILE A 30 7.93 3.29 -13.02
CA ILE A 30 9.05 4.15 -13.45
C ILE A 30 9.30 3.97 -14.95
N ARG A 31 9.41 2.73 -15.41
CA ARG A 31 9.62 2.40 -16.83
C ARG A 31 8.52 2.98 -17.71
N GLN A 32 7.26 2.85 -17.29
CA GLN A 32 6.10 3.41 -18.01
C GLN A 32 6.09 4.93 -17.98
N ALA A 33 6.50 5.56 -16.88
CA ALA A 33 6.59 7.02 -16.79
C ALA A 33 7.63 7.59 -17.76
N ASP A 34 8.77 6.90 -17.92
CA ASP A 34 9.79 7.25 -18.92
C ASP A 34 9.27 7.10 -20.36
N GLU A 35 8.52 6.02 -20.64
CA GLU A 35 7.92 5.78 -21.96
C GLU A 35 6.79 6.76 -22.32
N GLU A 36 5.97 7.12 -21.34
CA GLU A 36 4.84 8.04 -21.48
C GLU A 36 5.28 9.52 -21.41
N GLY A 37 6.57 9.79 -21.16
CA GLY A 37 7.11 11.16 -21.08
C GLY A 37 6.52 11.97 -19.93
N VAL A 38 6.25 11.30 -18.80
CA VAL A 38 5.62 11.91 -17.61
C VAL A 38 6.64 12.78 -16.87
N SER A 39 6.15 13.66 -15.98
CA SER A 39 6.98 14.58 -15.19
C SER A 39 8.11 13.89 -14.43
N GLU A 40 9.32 14.46 -14.46
CA GLU A 40 10.48 14.03 -13.66
C GLU A 40 10.13 13.86 -12.17
N LYS A 41 9.29 14.76 -11.62
CA LYS A 41 8.81 14.68 -10.24
C LYS A 41 8.11 13.35 -9.94
N MET A 42 7.32 12.81 -10.85
CA MET A 42 6.63 11.53 -10.64
C MET A 42 7.63 10.37 -10.60
N VAL A 43 8.67 10.43 -11.44
CA VAL A 43 9.75 9.44 -11.43
C VAL A 43 10.50 9.50 -10.11
N ASP A 44 10.81 10.71 -9.61
CA ASP A 44 11.42 10.91 -8.30
C ASP A 44 10.54 10.36 -7.16
N ASP A 45 9.24 10.68 -7.16
CA ASP A 45 8.28 10.17 -6.16
C ASP A 45 8.22 8.62 -6.15
N LEU A 46 8.28 7.98 -7.32
CA LEU A 46 8.32 6.51 -7.45
C LEU A 46 9.66 5.94 -6.99
N GLN A 47 10.78 6.61 -7.27
CA GLN A 47 12.10 6.20 -6.81
C GLN A 47 12.22 6.30 -5.28
N GLU A 48 11.69 7.36 -4.68
CA GLU A 48 11.63 7.51 -3.22
C GLU A 48 10.80 6.39 -2.58
N LEU A 49 9.66 6.05 -3.18
CA LEU A 49 8.82 4.95 -2.71
C LEU A 49 9.53 3.59 -2.83
N LEU A 50 10.28 3.38 -3.91
CA LEU A 50 11.11 2.19 -4.10
C LEU A 50 12.18 2.07 -3.02
N LEU A 51 12.89 3.16 -2.73
CA LEU A 51 13.92 3.20 -1.69
C LEU A 51 13.32 2.92 -0.31
N THR A 52 12.17 3.52 -0.01
CA THR A 52 11.44 3.30 1.23
C THR A 52 11.07 1.82 1.42
N LEU A 53 10.56 1.18 0.36
CA LEU A 53 10.23 -0.25 0.41
C LEU A 53 11.46 -1.16 0.48
N GLN A 54 12.59 -0.76 -0.11
CA GLN A 54 13.85 -1.49 0.01
C GLN A 54 14.46 -1.38 1.41
N GLN A 55 14.13 -0.32 2.14
CA GLN A 55 14.50 -0.11 3.55
C GLN A 55 13.43 -0.64 4.53
N ALA A 56 12.39 -1.30 4.02
CA ALA A 56 11.23 -1.76 4.81
C ALA A 56 11.53 -2.87 5.83
N ASP A 57 12.79 -3.28 6.00
CA ASP A 57 13.18 -4.10 7.18
C ASP A 57 12.81 -3.40 8.50
N CYS A 58 12.61 -2.07 8.49
CA CYS A 58 12.17 -1.27 9.63
C CYS A 58 10.79 -0.60 9.48
N GLN A 59 10.08 -0.80 8.37
CA GLN A 59 8.83 -0.09 8.06
C GLN A 59 7.70 -1.08 7.75
N ALA A 60 6.67 -1.07 8.58
CA ALA A 60 5.45 -1.85 8.33
C ALA A 60 4.59 -1.20 7.25
N PHE A 61 3.91 -2.01 6.46
CA PHE A 61 3.00 -1.54 5.42
C PHE A 61 1.81 -2.50 5.27
N ALA A 62 0.68 -1.97 4.81
CA ALA A 62 -0.49 -2.75 4.41
C ALA A 62 -0.80 -2.50 2.94
N THR A 63 -1.37 -3.51 2.27
CA THR A 63 -1.71 -3.40 0.85
C THR A 63 -3.11 -3.89 0.56
N ASP A 64 -3.77 -3.23 -0.39
CA ASP A 64 -4.98 -3.71 -1.04
C ASP A 64 -4.87 -3.54 -2.56
N THR A 65 -5.84 -4.03 -3.31
CA THR A 65 -5.91 -3.86 -4.76
C THR A 65 -7.28 -3.34 -5.18
N CYS A 66 -7.27 -2.40 -6.10
CA CYS A 66 -8.48 -1.93 -6.75
C CYS A 66 -8.40 -2.15 -8.25
N THR A 67 -9.42 -2.78 -8.83
CA THR A 67 -9.57 -2.88 -10.29
C THR A 67 -10.76 -2.05 -10.77
N LEU A 68 -10.50 -1.21 -11.78
CA LEU A 68 -11.49 -0.40 -12.46
C LEU A 68 -11.71 -0.94 -13.87
N GLU A 69 -12.97 -1.17 -14.23
CA GLU A 69 -13.36 -1.39 -15.61
C GLU A 69 -13.70 -0.07 -16.27
N LEU A 70 -12.89 0.31 -17.25
CA LEU A 70 -13.01 1.54 -17.98
C LEU A 70 -13.50 1.27 -19.42
N PRO A 71 -14.23 2.20 -20.03
CA PRO A 71 -14.67 2.08 -21.42
C PRO A 71 -13.51 2.41 -22.36
N GLY A 72 -12.71 1.38 -22.70
CA GLY A 72 -11.42 1.53 -23.40
C GLY A 72 -11.51 2.30 -24.72
N ASN A 73 -12.53 2.05 -25.53
CA ASN A 73 -12.73 2.73 -26.82
C ASN A 73 -13.16 4.20 -26.68
N SER A 74 -13.51 4.62 -25.47
CA SER A 74 -14.01 5.97 -25.19
C SER A 74 -12.98 6.82 -24.44
N ILE A 75 -11.77 6.29 -24.19
CA ILE A 75 -10.70 6.95 -23.45
C ILE A 75 -9.51 7.19 -24.39
N ASP A 76 -8.95 8.39 -24.34
CA ASP A 76 -7.88 8.85 -25.23
C ASP A 76 -6.48 8.85 -24.58
N GLN A 77 -6.39 8.41 -23.33
CA GLN A 77 -5.14 8.42 -22.57
C GLN A 77 -5.07 7.26 -21.60
N ASN A 78 -3.87 6.81 -21.26
CA ASN A 78 -3.71 5.79 -20.24
C ASN A 78 -4.09 6.34 -18.85
N PRO A 79 -4.67 5.51 -17.96
CA PRO A 79 -4.91 5.92 -16.57
C PRO A 79 -3.60 6.26 -15.84
N PRO A 80 -3.58 7.21 -14.90
CA PRO A 80 -2.33 7.66 -14.27
C PRO A 80 -1.57 6.52 -13.59
N ILE A 81 -0.24 6.57 -13.64
CA ILE A 81 0.63 5.56 -13.02
C ILE A 81 0.59 5.65 -11.50
N LEU A 82 0.69 6.87 -10.97
CA LEU A 82 0.65 7.15 -9.54
C LEU A 82 -0.52 8.07 -9.23
N VAL A 83 -1.33 7.70 -8.23
CA VAL A 83 -2.47 8.50 -7.77
C VAL A 83 -2.39 8.72 -6.27
N SER A 84 -2.63 9.96 -5.85
CA SER A 84 -2.78 10.29 -4.44
C SER A 84 -4.05 9.66 -3.88
N VAL A 85 -3.92 8.99 -2.74
CA VAL A 85 -5.03 8.30 -2.07
C VAL A 85 -5.47 9.11 -0.87
N GLN A 86 -6.75 9.45 -0.84
CA GLN A 86 -7.40 9.91 0.38
C GLN A 86 -7.67 8.68 1.24
N HIS A 87 -7.34 8.77 2.52
CA HIS A 87 -7.51 7.67 3.46
C HIS A 87 -8.17 8.16 4.74
N ASP A 88 -8.93 7.26 5.36
CA ASP A 88 -9.54 7.43 6.67
C ASP A 88 -9.06 6.29 7.57
N VAL A 89 -8.29 6.68 8.58
CA VAL A 89 -7.59 5.82 9.54
C VAL A 89 -8.31 5.75 10.88
N PHE A 90 -9.54 6.26 10.98
CA PHE A 90 -10.32 6.21 12.22
C PHE A 90 -10.55 4.78 12.72
N GLY A 91 -10.57 3.80 11.81
CA GLY A 91 -10.68 2.39 12.13
C GLY A 91 -9.37 1.71 12.51
N LEU A 92 -8.25 2.44 12.57
CA LEU A 92 -6.92 1.90 12.89
C LEU A 92 -6.59 2.18 14.36
N SER A 93 -6.10 1.17 15.07
CA SER A 93 -5.72 1.29 16.47
C SER A 93 -4.38 0.60 16.72
N CYS A 94 -3.56 1.21 17.56
CA CYS A 94 -2.36 0.56 18.07
C CYS A 94 -2.72 -0.27 19.31
N CYS A 95 -2.28 -1.53 19.35
CA CYS A 95 -2.34 -2.36 20.55
C CYS A 95 -0.95 -2.89 20.90
N ILE A 96 -0.80 -3.26 22.18
CA ILE A 96 0.47 -3.70 22.74
C ILE A 96 0.26 -5.06 23.37
N GLU A 97 1.05 -6.03 22.92
CA GLU A 97 0.96 -7.40 23.37
C GLU A 97 2.33 -7.86 23.86
N PRO A 98 2.47 -8.27 25.13
CA PRO A 98 3.70 -8.87 25.61
C PRO A 98 3.99 -10.16 24.84
N THR A 99 5.17 -10.25 24.23
CA THR A 99 5.60 -11.40 23.44
C THR A 99 7.02 -11.83 23.80
N LEU A 100 7.38 -13.03 23.35
CA LEU A 100 8.75 -13.53 23.39
C LEU A 100 9.39 -13.30 22.02
N ALA A 101 10.54 -12.63 22.01
CA ALA A 101 11.31 -12.37 20.80
C ALA A 101 12.57 -13.24 20.76
N ASP A 102 12.94 -13.64 19.54
CA ASP A 102 14.18 -14.34 19.26
C ASP A 102 15.36 -13.37 19.34
N ALA A 103 16.50 -13.83 19.87
CA ALA A 103 17.75 -13.06 19.84
C ALA A 103 18.69 -13.59 18.77
N GLU A 104 19.10 -12.73 17.86
CA GLU A 104 20.16 -13.03 16.91
C GLU A 104 21.53 -12.86 17.60
N THR A 105 22.32 -13.93 17.64
CA THR A 105 23.66 -13.92 18.21
C THR A 105 24.69 -14.36 17.17
N PRO A 106 25.99 -14.07 17.35
CA PRO A 106 27.04 -14.59 16.48
C PRO A 106 27.07 -16.12 16.36
N CYS A 107 26.45 -16.83 17.30
CA CYS A 107 26.37 -18.29 17.35
C CYS A 107 25.05 -18.85 16.77
N GLY A 108 24.17 -18.00 16.25
CA GLY A 108 22.85 -18.36 15.74
C GLY A 108 21.70 -17.71 16.50
N ILE A 109 20.47 -18.11 16.16
CA ILE A 109 19.23 -17.57 16.74
C ILE A 109 18.90 -18.31 18.04
N ILE A 110 18.82 -17.59 19.15
CA ILE A 110 18.28 -18.10 20.41
C ILE A 110 16.79 -17.80 20.43
N LYS A 111 15.96 -18.84 20.41
CA LYS A 111 14.51 -18.66 20.42
C LYS A 111 14.00 -18.15 21.76
N ASN A 112 12.99 -17.27 21.75
CA ASN A 112 12.31 -16.77 22.94
C ASN A 112 13.28 -16.21 24.01
N ALA A 113 14.33 -15.52 23.58
CA ALA A 113 15.44 -15.11 24.41
C ALA A 113 15.10 -13.91 25.32
N CYS A 114 14.17 -13.05 24.91
CA CYS A 114 13.73 -11.91 25.68
C CYS A 114 12.22 -11.71 25.60
N SER A 115 11.64 -11.19 26.67
CA SER A 115 10.27 -10.70 26.69
C SER A 115 10.26 -9.23 26.31
N VAL A 116 9.43 -8.86 25.33
CA VAL A 116 9.28 -7.50 24.82
C VAL A 116 7.80 -7.18 24.65
N ASN A 117 7.46 -5.91 24.60
CA ASN A 117 6.14 -5.45 24.17
C ASN A 117 6.14 -5.35 22.65
N GLU A 118 5.32 -6.15 21.98
CA GLU A 118 5.06 -6.03 20.54
C GLU A 118 4.00 -4.96 20.31
N ILE A 119 4.29 -4.01 19.43
CA ILE A 119 3.35 -2.96 19.06
C ILE A 119 2.76 -3.33 17.71
N ARG A 120 1.44 -3.45 17.65
CA ARG A 120 0.69 -3.81 16.45
C ARG A 120 -0.25 -2.68 16.03
N ALA A 121 -0.30 -2.42 14.73
CA ALA A 121 -1.39 -1.70 14.11
C ALA A 121 -2.48 -2.70 13.72
N THR A 122 -3.69 -2.51 14.23
CA THR A 122 -4.83 -3.40 13.97
C THR A 122 -6.06 -2.59 13.58
N GLY A 123 -6.88 -3.13 12.67
CA GLY A 123 -8.13 -2.51 12.24
C GLY A 123 -8.23 -2.39 10.73
N TYR A 124 -8.72 -1.25 10.24
CA TYR A 124 -8.85 -1.00 8.81
C TYR A 124 -8.54 0.45 8.43
N ILE A 125 -8.10 0.62 7.19
CA ILE A 125 -7.89 1.92 6.55
C ILE A 125 -8.86 1.99 5.37
N ASN A 126 -9.85 2.88 5.46
CA ASN A 126 -10.70 3.17 4.33
C ASN A 126 -9.94 4.04 3.36
N TYR A 127 -10.09 3.80 2.06
CA TYR A 127 -9.44 4.61 1.05
C TYR A 127 -10.39 4.98 -0.08
N TYR A 128 -10.08 6.12 -0.69
CA TYR A 128 -10.73 6.60 -1.90
C TYR A 128 -9.72 7.39 -2.73
N PHE A 129 -9.72 7.17 -4.03
CA PHE A 129 -9.00 8.02 -4.96
C PHE A 129 -9.82 8.19 -6.23
N ASN A 130 -9.54 9.28 -6.92
CA ASN A 130 -10.13 9.56 -8.22
C ASN A 130 -9.12 10.24 -9.12
N PHE A 131 -9.36 10.11 -10.42
CA PHE A 131 -8.55 10.75 -11.43
C PHE A 131 -9.39 11.11 -12.65
N PRO A 132 -9.11 12.24 -13.32
CA PRO A 132 -9.75 12.60 -14.57
C PRO A 132 -9.13 11.84 -15.74
N LEU A 133 -9.96 11.30 -16.63
CA LEU A 133 -9.56 10.88 -17.97
C LEU A 133 -10.27 11.70 -19.03
N LEU A 134 -9.56 12.02 -20.12
CA LEU A 134 -10.19 12.56 -21.32
C LEU A 134 -10.98 11.45 -22.01
N THR A 135 -12.27 11.72 -22.21
CA THR A 135 -13.21 10.77 -22.82
C THR A 135 -14.00 11.38 -23.95
N PHE A 136 -14.60 10.53 -24.79
CA PHE A 136 -15.59 10.94 -25.80
C PHE A 136 -17.03 11.03 -25.23
N PHE A 137 -17.21 11.00 -23.90
CA PHE A 137 -18.51 11.11 -23.25
C PHE A 137 -18.97 12.57 -23.15
N ASN A 138 -19.27 13.16 -24.30
CA ASN A 138 -19.90 14.48 -24.39
C ASN A 138 -21.44 14.35 -24.30
N SER A 139 -22.13 15.49 -24.15
CA SER A 139 -23.60 15.56 -24.03
C SER A 139 -24.33 15.35 -25.37
N GLY A 140 -23.62 15.06 -26.46
CA GLY A 140 -24.18 14.98 -27.81
C GLY A 140 -24.52 16.34 -28.46
N GLU A 141 -24.50 17.43 -27.69
CA GLU A 141 -24.65 18.81 -28.20
C GLU A 141 -23.34 19.37 -28.79
N GLU A 142 -22.24 18.63 -28.60
CA GLU A 142 -20.89 19.04 -28.97
C GLU A 142 -20.39 18.18 -30.15
N ASP A 143 -19.31 18.63 -30.80
CA ASP A 143 -18.64 17.85 -31.86
C ASP A 143 -18.30 16.42 -31.36
N CYS A 144 -18.56 15.40 -32.18
CA CYS A 144 -18.23 14.00 -31.88
C CYS A 144 -16.73 13.79 -31.60
N GLY A 145 -15.86 14.68 -32.11
CA GLY A 145 -14.42 14.66 -31.81
C GLY A 145 -14.03 15.32 -30.48
N LYS A 146 -14.95 16.01 -29.80
CA LYS A 146 -14.65 16.75 -28.57
C LYS A 146 -14.42 15.80 -27.39
N LYS A 147 -13.26 15.96 -26.76
CA LYS A 147 -12.86 15.23 -25.56
C LYS A 147 -13.28 16.00 -24.30
N VAL A 148 -13.89 15.30 -23.36
CA VAL A 148 -14.38 15.84 -22.10
C VAL A 148 -13.77 15.06 -20.93
N PRO A 149 -13.20 15.76 -19.92
CA PRO A 149 -12.68 15.09 -18.73
C PRO A 149 -13.82 14.47 -17.93
N ARG A 150 -13.67 13.17 -17.61
CA ARG A 150 -14.58 12.43 -16.72
C ARG A 150 -13.79 11.85 -15.56
N ILE A 151 -14.37 11.92 -14.37
CA ILE A 151 -13.76 11.42 -13.15
C ILE A 151 -14.08 9.93 -13.02
N PHE A 152 -13.04 9.13 -12.86
CA PHE A 152 -13.13 7.74 -12.46
C PHE A 152 -12.62 7.62 -11.03
N SER A 153 -13.27 6.78 -10.23
CA SER A 153 -12.95 6.66 -8.83
C SER A 153 -12.93 5.22 -8.36
N CYS A 154 -12.12 4.96 -7.36
CA CYS A 154 -12.12 3.73 -6.63
C CYS A 154 -12.12 3.99 -5.13
N SER A 155 -12.83 3.16 -4.39
CA SER A 155 -12.76 3.08 -2.93
C SER A 155 -12.68 1.64 -2.45
N GLY A 156 -12.18 1.46 -1.24
CA GLY A 156 -12.12 0.17 -0.57
C GLY A 156 -11.69 0.33 0.88
N SER A 157 -11.37 -0.79 1.52
CA SER A 157 -10.97 -0.86 2.91
C SER A 157 -9.85 -1.88 3.05
N THR A 158 -8.67 -1.42 3.44
CA THR A 158 -7.52 -2.29 3.68
C THR A 158 -7.57 -2.78 5.13
N CYS A 159 -7.62 -4.10 5.33
CA CYS A 159 -7.45 -4.68 6.66
C CYS A 159 -5.97 -4.59 7.09
N VAL A 160 -5.74 -4.16 8.34
CA VAL A 160 -4.41 -4.02 8.91
C VAL A 160 -4.27 -4.92 10.14
N ASN A 161 -3.20 -5.70 10.17
CA ASN A 161 -2.77 -6.47 11.33
C ASN A 161 -1.24 -6.66 11.24
N GLU A 162 -0.50 -5.59 11.45
CA GLU A 162 0.94 -5.53 11.21
C GLU A 162 1.68 -5.14 12.47
N ILE A 163 2.86 -5.73 12.68
CA ILE A 163 3.76 -5.33 13.76
C ILE A 163 4.53 -4.10 13.29
N ILE A 164 4.42 -3.02 14.06
CA ILE A 164 5.03 -1.72 13.74
C ILE A 164 6.25 -1.41 14.61
N GLY A 165 6.50 -2.23 15.64
CA GLY A 165 7.78 -2.29 16.33
C GLY A 165 7.73 -3.05 17.65
N TYR A 166 8.81 -2.92 18.41
CA TYR A 166 9.02 -3.57 19.71
C TYR A 166 9.47 -2.56 20.75
N GLN A 167 9.09 -2.78 22.01
CA GLN A 167 9.46 -1.92 23.12
C GLN A 167 9.84 -2.74 24.36
N SER A 168 10.58 -2.12 25.28
CA SER A 168 10.87 -2.67 26.59
C SER A 168 9.60 -2.89 27.41
N LEU A 169 9.59 -3.93 28.25
CA LEU A 169 8.53 -4.17 29.22
C LEU A 169 8.46 -3.10 30.34
N GLU A 170 9.56 -2.38 30.55
CA GLU A 170 9.70 -1.40 31.63
C GLU A 170 9.24 0.01 31.23
N ASP A 171 8.91 0.23 29.96
CA ASP A 171 8.45 1.54 29.49
C ASP A 171 6.99 1.81 29.91
N PRO A 172 6.72 2.90 30.66
CA PRO A 172 5.49 3.05 31.41
C PRO A 172 4.27 3.53 30.61
N ASP A 173 4.39 3.89 29.33
CA ASP A 173 3.23 4.42 28.58
C ASP A 173 3.46 4.39 27.05
N PRO A 174 2.85 3.47 26.28
CA PRO A 174 3.39 3.24 24.94
C PRO A 174 2.46 3.53 23.76
N CYS A 175 1.18 3.86 23.96
CA CYS A 175 0.27 4.16 22.84
C CYS A 175 -0.98 4.94 23.28
N PRO A 176 -1.09 6.22 22.90
CA PRO A 176 -2.37 6.67 22.39
C PRO A 176 -2.18 7.31 21.02
N ASP A 177 -2.79 6.70 20.00
CA ASP A 177 -3.09 7.28 18.68
C ASP A 177 -1.98 7.55 17.66
N PHE A 178 -0.71 7.19 17.85
CA PHE A 178 0.27 7.45 16.76
C PHE A 178 -0.02 6.65 15.48
N CYS A 179 -0.77 5.54 15.55
CA CYS A 179 -1.24 4.78 14.39
C CYS A 179 -2.04 5.65 13.41
N SER A 180 -2.80 6.64 13.88
CA SER A 180 -3.65 7.49 13.03
C SER A 180 -2.92 8.67 12.39
N ASP A 181 -1.77 9.09 12.93
CA ASP A 181 -1.25 10.43 12.62
C ASP A 181 -0.24 10.47 11.46
N ALA A 182 0.30 9.31 11.04
CA ALA A 182 1.38 9.26 10.06
C ALA A 182 1.27 8.10 9.05
N VAL A 183 0.05 7.76 8.63
CA VAL A 183 -0.16 6.83 7.51
C VAL A 183 0.02 7.56 6.19
N LEU A 184 0.93 7.07 5.33
CA LEU A 184 1.02 7.52 3.94
C LEU A 184 0.30 6.51 3.05
N SER A 185 -0.58 6.97 2.17
CA SER A 185 -1.30 6.10 1.24
C SER A 185 -1.09 6.53 -0.21
N VAL A 186 -0.75 5.58 -1.08
CA VAL A 186 -0.55 5.79 -2.52
C VAL A 186 -1.16 4.66 -3.34
N ALA A 187 -1.62 4.97 -4.55
CA ALA A 187 -2.12 3.98 -5.50
C ALA A 187 -1.19 3.92 -6.71
N ILE A 188 -0.69 2.72 -7.02
CA ILE A 188 0.26 2.48 -8.11
C ILE A 188 -0.41 1.59 -9.14
N ARG A 189 -0.51 2.05 -10.38
CA ARG A 189 -1.00 1.27 -11.53
C ARG A 189 -0.07 0.10 -11.76
N CYS A 190 -0.53 -1.12 -11.54
CA CYS A 190 0.30 -2.32 -11.66
C CYS A 190 -0.05 -3.17 -12.89
N ALA A 191 -1.27 -3.07 -13.39
CA ALA A 191 -1.72 -3.82 -14.56
C ALA A 191 -2.75 -3.02 -15.37
N VAL A 192 -2.64 -3.14 -16.69
CA VAL A 192 -3.59 -2.60 -17.66
C VAL A 192 -3.90 -3.73 -18.63
N TYR A 193 -5.17 -4.11 -18.71
CA TYR A 193 -5.65 -5.17 -19.59
C TYR A 193 -6.66 -4.60 -20.58
N HIS A 194 -6.38 -4.78 -21.87
CA HIS A 194 -7.26 -4.36 -22.96
C HIS A 194 -8.14 -5.53 -23.41
N ALA A 195 -9.45 -5.37 -23.27
CA ALA A 195 -10.44 -6.17 -23.95
C ALA A 195 -11.06 -5.36 -25.11
N SER A 196 -11.86 -6.02 -25.96
CA SER A 196 -12.36 -5.44 -27.21
C SER A 196 -13.07 -4.09 -27.06
N ASN A 197 -13.76 -3.86 -25.93
CA ASN A 197 -14.48 -2.63 -25.64
C ASN A 197 -14.22 -2.07 -24.23
N SER A 198 -13.39 -2.75 -23.43
CA SER A 198 -13.12 -2.36 -22.05
C SER A 198 -11.63 -2.39 -21.75
N LEU A 199 -11.25 -1.58 -20.79
CA LEU A 199 -9.90 -1.43 -20.27
C LEU A 199 -9.98 -1.71 -18.77
N ALA A 200 -9.49 -2.86 -18.33
CA ALA A 200 -9.39 -3.15 -16.90
C ALA A 200 -8.05 -2.63 -16.38
N VAL A 201 -8.08 -1.77 -15.37
CA VAL A 201 -6.88 -1.21 -14.76
C VAL A 201 -6.85 -1.54 -13.28
N THR A 202 -5.76 -2.18 -12.85
CA THR A 202 -5.54 -2.56 -11.46
C THR A 202 -4.50 -1.64 -10.84
N TYR A 203 -4.87 -1.08 -9.69
CA TYR A 203 -4.00 -0.33 -8.79
C TYR A 203 -3.70 -1.17 -7.56
N ILE A 204 -2.43 -1.19 -7.14
CA ILE A 204 -2.06 -1.61 -5.79
C ILE A 204 -2.15 -0.38 -4.90
N ILE A 205 -2.90 -0.50 -3.82
CA ILE A 205 -3.00 0.51 -2.77
C ILE A 205 -1.96 0.14 -1.72
N LEU A 206 -1.04 1.04 -1.45
CA LEU A 206 0.02 0.86 -0.47
C LEU A 206 -0.19 1.88 0.65
N HIS A 207 -0.29 1.36 1.87
CA HIS A 207 -0.32 2.14 3.10
C HIS A 207 0.99 1.91 3.85
N LEU A 208 1.83 2.94 3.95
CA LEU A 208 2.96 2.93 4.87
C LEU A 208 2.44 3.27 6.26
N LEU A 209 2.59 2.34 7.19
CA LEU A 209 2.19 2.49 8.57
C LEU A 209 3.29 3.24 9.34
N PRO A 210 2.99 3.98 10.41
CA PRO A 210 4.02 4.65 11.21
C PRO A 210 5.02 3.64 11.79
N SER A 211 6.28 4.04 11.90
CA SER A 211 7.32 3.22 12.53
C SER A 211 7.48 3.57 14.01
N CYS A 212 7.63 2.55 14.85
CA CYS A 212 8.11 2.71 16.22
C CYS A 212 9.64 2.75 16.24
N THR A 213 10.26 3.74 15.62
CA THR A 213 11.66 4.02 15.95
C THR A 213 11.70 4.79 17.26
N SER A 214 12.21 4.15 18.32
CA SER A 214 12.59 4.83 19.56
C SER A 214 13.47 6.03 19.20
N LYS A 215 13.05 7.24 19.59
CA LYS A 215 13.97 8.38 19.64
C LYS A 215 15.04 8.15 20.70
#